data_AF-A0A661ZVD0-F1
#
_entry.id   AF-A0A661ZVD0-F1
#
_cell.length_a   1.000
_cell.length_b   1.000
_cell.length_c   1.000
_cell.angle_alpha   90.00
_cell.angle_beta   90.00
_cell.angle_gamma   90.00
#
_symmetry.space_group_name_H-M   'P 1'
#
loop_
_entity.id
_entity.type
_entity.pdbx_description
1 polymer ?
#
loop_
_entity_poly.entity_id
_entity_poly.type
_entity_poly.pdbx_seq_one_letter_code
_entity_poly.pdbx_strand_id
1 'polypeptide(L)'
;MKKLHFILVILIATSTVFYSCAEEENNDPPTISLKSGIDSTGTVYINMDTTLTINESFLIGVTANSNSEKNLKKLIINRKFESSSPEPAFDTTFSALTFTVDKIFSASNQPGTEDWTFTISDVNENSSSLNFRITTEDPPDELYTYENIEFGPYGDTLPNFFS
;
A
#
# COMPACT_ATOMS: atom_id res chain seq x y z
N MET A 1 -55.62 -0.52 61.70
CA MET A 1 -54.68 0.01 60.70
C MET A 1 -53.30 -0.62 60.89
N LYS A 2 -53.08 -1.84 60.39
CA LYS A 2 -51.81 -2.61 60.61
C LYS A 2 -51.40 -3.50 59.42
N LYS A 3 -51.96 -3.26 58.23
CA LYS A 3 -51.69 -4.07 57.02
C LYS A 3 -51.03 -3.29 55.87
N LEU A 4 -50.62 -2.04 56.11
CA LEU A 4 -50.01 -1.15 55.11
C LEU A 4 -48.49 -0.96 55.31
N HIS A 5 -47.85 -1.73 56.20
CA HIS A 5 -46.39 -1.64 56.40
C HIS A 5 -45.63 -2.81 55.77
N PHE A 6 -46.34 -3.83 55.27
CA PHE A 6 -45.71 -5.01 54.68
C PHE A 6 -45.39 -4.87 53.19
N ILE A 7 -45.97 -3.88 52.50
CA ILE A 7 -45.77 -3.66 51.06
C ILE A 7 -44.56 -2.75 50.79
N LEU A 8 -44.13 -1.92 51.76
CA LEU A 8 -43.02 -0.97 51.57
C LEU A 8 -41.62 -1.61 51.69
N VAL A 9 -41.51 -2.78 52.32
CA VAL A 9 -40.20 -3.43 52.59
C VAL A 9 -39.72 -4.29 51.41
N ILE A 10 -40.61 -4.68 50.49
CA ILE A 10 -40.27 -5.54 49.33
C ILE A 10 -39.69 -4.74 48.16
N LEU A 11 -39.77 -3.40 48.17
CA LEU A 11 -39.34 -2.55 47.05
C LEU A 11 -37.86 -2.14 47.07
N ILE A 12 -37.04 -2.63 48.03
CA ILE A 12 -35.65 -2.14 48.23
C ILE A 12 -34.59 -3.19 47.84
N ALA A 13 -34.98 -4.40 47.44
CA ALA A 13 -34.04 -5.53 47.32
C ALA A 13 -33.70 -5.99 45.88
N THR A 14 -33.90 -5.16 44.85
CA THR A 14 -33.64 -5.57 43.45
C THR A 14 -32.85 -4.55 42.63
N SER A 15 -31.91 -3.84 43.24
CA SER A 15 -30.84 -3.14 42.52
C SER A 15 -29.55 -3.97 42.59
N THR A 16 -29.59 -5.20 42.07
CA THR A 16 -28.38 -5.89 41.66
C THR A 16 -27.79 -5.10 40.51
N VAL A 17 -26.74 -4.37 40.86
CA VAL A 17 -25.80 -3.67 39.99
C VAL A 17 -25.47 -4.57 38.80
N PHE A 18 -25.98 -4.21 37.62
CA PHE A 18 -25.42 -4.70 36.37
C PHE A 18 -24.02 -4.09 36.25
N TYR A 19 -23.03 -4.73 36.85
CA TYR A 19 -21.65 -4.63 36.41
C TYR A 19 -21.62 -5.28 35.02
N SER A 20 -22.09 -4.55 34.02
CA SER A 20 -21.65 -4.76 32.64
C SER A 20 -20.17 -4.43 32.67
N CYS A 21 -19.35 -5.45 32.88
CA CYS A 21 -17.96 -5.40 32.48
C CYS A 21 -18.02 -5.25 30.95
N ALA A 22 -18.08 -3.99 30.50
CA ALA A 22 -17.71 -3.69 29.13
C ALA A 22 -16.26 -4.15 29.08
N GLU A 23 -16.00 -5.28 28.42
CA GLU A 23 -14.66 -5.56 27.94
C GLU A 23 -14.29 -4.33 27.13
N GLU A 24 -13.28 -3.59 27.57
CA GLU A 24 -12.76 -2.48 26.78
C GLU A 24 -12.32 -3.07 25.46
N GLU A 25 -13.09 -2.76 24.41
CA GLU A 25 -12.81 -3.26 23.08
C GLU A 25 -11.43 -2.72 22.70
N ASN A 26 -10.47 -3.63 22.57
CA ASN A 26 -9.11 -3.26 22.23
C ASN A 26 -9.15 -2.59 20.84
N ASN A 27 -8.97 -1.27 20.85
CA ASN A 27 -9.02 -0.39 19.68
C ASN A 27 -7.63 -0.10 19.11
N ASP A 28 -6.65 -0.93 19.42
CA ASP A 28 -5.31 -0.78 18.87
C ASP A 28 -5.33 -1.08 17.37
N PRO A 29 -5.08 -0.09 16.50
CA PRO A 29 -5.12 -0.30 15.06
C PRO A 29 -4.00 -1.25 14.64
N PRO A 30 -4.19 -2.06 13.59
CA PRO A 30 -3.15 -2.96 13.08
C PRO A 30 -1.90 -2.19 12.62
N THR A 31 -0.76 -2.88 12.51
CA THR A 31 0.42 -2.33 11.83
C THR A 31 0.50 -2.77 10.38
N ILE A 32 1.08 -1.93 9.53
CA ILE A 32 1.40 -2.21 8.14
C ILE A 32 2.79 -1.65 7.84
N SER A 33 3.54 -2.36 6.99
CA SER A 33 4.87 -1.97 6.53
C SER A 33 5.09 -2.48 5.10
N LEU A 34 5.95 -1.79 4.36
CA LEU A 34 6.42 -2.23 3.05
C LEU A 34 7.74 -3.00 3.21
N LYS A 35 7.87 -4.13 2.51
CA LYS A 35 9.12 -4.91 2.46
C LYS A 35 10.22 -4.10 1.76
N SER A 36 11.45 -4.33 2.18
CA SER A 36 12.65 -3.79 1.53
C SER A 36 13.57 -4.92 1.09
N GLY A 37 14.55 -4.62 0.24
CA GLY A 37 15.51 -5.60 -0.27
C GLY A 37 15.06 -6.24 -1.58
N ILE A 38 15.38 -7.52 -1.75
CA ILE A 38 15.20 -8.27 -3.00
C ILE A 38 14.39 -9.54 -2.71
N ASP A 39 13.48 -9.91 -3.60
CA ASP A 39 12.72 -11.16 -3.50
C ASP A 39 13.56 -12.40 -3.90
N SER A 40 12.94 -13.58 -3.91
CA SER A 40 13.60 -14.82 -4.33
C SER A 40 13.97 -14.88 -5.83
N THR A 41 13.44 -13.97 -6.64
CA THR A 41 13.67 -13.91 -8.09
C THR A 41 14.74 -12.89 -8.49
N GLY A 42 15.23 -12.08 -7.55
CA GLY A 42 16.20 -11.03 -7.81
C GLY A 42 15.59 -9.66 -8.06
N THR A 43 14.27 -9.48 -7.85
CA THR A 43 13.56 -8.22 -8.06
C THR A 43 13.56 -7.38 -6.78
N VAL A 44 13.90 -6.09 -6.89
CA VAL A 44 13.94 -5.15 -5.78
C VAL A 44 12.52 -4.70 -5.39
N TYR A 45 12.24 -4.66 -4.09
CA TYR A 45 11.00 -4.07 -3.57
C TYR A 45 11.05 -2.54 -3.61
N ILE A 46 9.99 -1.93 -4.11
CA ILE A 46 9.73 -0.49 -3.97
C ILE A 46 8.97 -0.26 -2.66
N ASN A 47 9.50 0.64 -1.84
CA ASN A 47 8.96 0.96 -0.51
C ASN A 47 9.00 2.46 -0.17
N MET A 48 9.29 3.32 -1.14
CA MET A 48 9.35 4.77 -0.99
C MET A 48 9.09 5.46 -2.33
N ASP A 49 9.00 6.78 -2.31
CA ASP A 49 8.83 7.59 -3.51
C ASP A 49 9.93 7.29 -4.54
N THR A 50 9.54 7.08 -5.79
CA THR A 50 10.44 6.68 -6.86
C THR A 50 9.98 7.18 -8.23
N THR A 51 10.88 7.13 -9.20
CA THR A 51 10.57 7.42 -10.61
C THR A 51 10.73 6.14 -11.42
N LEU A 52 9.74 5.82 -12.25
CA LEU A 52 9.73 4.68 -13.15
C LEU A 52 9.40 5.13 -14.58
N THR A 53 9.83 4.34 -15.55
CA THR A 53 9.44 4.56 -16.95
C THR A 53 8.01 4.08 -17.21
N ILE A 54 7.35 4.61 -18.24
CA ILE A 54 6.02 4.16 -18.65
C ILE A 54 5.96 2.64 -18.80
N ASN A 55 4.89 2.02 -18.27
CA ASN A 55 4.67 0.56 -18.25
C ASN A 55 5.74 -0.28 -17.53
N GLU A 56 6.71 0.33 -16.85
CA GLU A 56 7.72 -0.41 -16.09
C GLU A 56 7.06 -1.24 -15.00
N SER A 57 7.41 -2.53 -14.93
CA SER A 57 6.90 -3.42 -13.89
C SER A 57 7.71 -3.27 -12.61
N PHE A 58 7.04 -3.21 -11.48
CA PHE A 58 7.68 -3.06 -10.18
C PHE A 58 7.03 -3.96 -9.13
N LEU A 59 7.82 -4.32 -8.11
CA LEU A 59 7.42 -5.21 -7.03
C LEU A 59 7.15 -4.42 -5.75
N ILE A 60 5.99 -4.67 -5.13
CA ILE A 60 5.68 -4.21 -3.77
C ILE A 60 5.45 -5.43 -2.89
N GLY A 61 6.06 -5.43 -1.72
CA GLY A 61 5.79 -6.38 -0.67
C GLY A 61 5.13 -5.69 0.51
N VAL A 62 4.04 -6.25 1.03
CA VAL A 62 3.33 -5.73 2.20
C VAL A 62 3.44 -6.75 3.33
N THR A 63 3.66 -6.26 4.55
CA THR A 63 3.56 -7.03 5.78
C THR A 63 2.67 -6.28 6.76
N ALA A 64 1.66 -6.97 7.29
CA ALA A 64 0.73 -6.42 8.27
C ALA A 64 0.60 -7.35 9.48
N ASN A 65 0.44 -6.78 10.66
CA ASN A 65 0.22 -7.51 11.91
C ASN A 65 -0.93 -6.88 12.68
N SER A 66 -1.75 -7.72 13.30
CA SER A 66 -2.69 -7.27 14.31
C SER A 66 -1.92 -6.82 15.56
N ASN A 67 -2.39 -5.74 16.16
CA ASN A 67 -1.92 -5.29 17.47
C ASN A 67 -2.86 -5.72 18.61
N SER A 68 -3.91 -6.48 18.27
CA SER A 68 -4.84 -7.06 19.23
C SER A 68 -4.91 -8.57 19.04
N GLU A 69 -5.70 -9.25 19.88
CA GLU A 69 -6.01 -10.67 19.70
C GLU A 69 -7.00 -10.92 18.56
N LYS A 70 -7.43 -9.86 17.86
CA LYS A 70 -8.39 -9.93 16.76
C LYS A 70 -7.67 -10.07 15.42
N ASN A 71 -8.28 -10.81 14.51
CA ASN A 71 -7.70 -11.03 13.18
C ASN A 71 -7.79 -9.78 12.31
N LEU A 72 -6.78 -9.63 11.45
CA LEU A 72 -6.87 -8.80 10.25
C LEU A 72 -7.97 -9.34 9.34
N LYS A 73 -8.66 -8.43 8.63
CA LYS A 73 -9.83 -8.72 7.79
C LYS A 73 -9.63 -8.36 6.33
N LYS A 74 -8.96 -7.24 6.04
CA LYS A 74 -8.91 -6.69 4.69
C LYS A 74 -7.61 -5.94 4.41
N LEU A 75 -7.05 -6.12 3.21
CA LEU A 75 -6.02 -5.26 2.63
C LEU A 75 -6.56 -4.69 1.32
N ILE A 76 -6.51 -3.36 1.19
CA ILE A 76 -6.80 -2.64 -0.05
C ILE A 76 -5.56 -1.85 -0.46
N ILE A 77 -5.18 -1.95 -1.72
CA ILE A 77 -4.15 -1.12 -2.35
C ILE A 77 -4.87 -0.29 -3.40
N ASN A 78 -4.95 1.01 -3.17
CA ASN A 78 -5.52 1.96 -4.11
C ASN A 78 -4.42 2.68 -4.87
N ARG A 79 -4.65 2.87 -6.16
CA ARG A 79 -3.83 3.70 -7.05
C ARG A 79 -4.66 4.90 -7.47
N LYS A 80 -4.06 6.08 -7.43
CA LYS A 80 -4.65 7.32 -7.94
C LYS A 80 -3.68 7.95 -8.93
N PHE A 81 -4.07 8.07 -10.19
CA PHE A 81 -3.27 8.75 -11.21
C PHE A 81 -3.70 10.21 -11.35
N GLU A 82 -2.79 11.16 -11.14
CA GLU A 82 -3.07 12.59 -11.26
C GLU A 82 -4.33 13.03 -10.46
N SER A 83 -5.28 13.66 -11.14
CA SER A 83 -6.54 14.15 -10.57
C SER A 83 -7.70 13.13 -10.64
N SER A 84 -7.42 11.88 -11.04
CA SER A 84 -8.44 10.82 -11.05
C SER A 84 -8.91 10.44 -9.64
N SER A 85 -10.04 9.75 -9.57
CA SER A 85 -10.47 9.09 -8.35
C SER A 85 -9.55 7.89 -8.04
N PRO A 86 -9.22 7.62 -6.77
CA PRO A 86 -8.50 6.40 -6.40
C PRO A 86 -9.27 5.14 -6.81
N GLU A 87 -8.58 4.18 -7.42
CA GLU A 87 -9.14 2.88 -7.83
C GLU A 87 -8.38 1.74 -7.15
N PRO A 88 -9.06 0.64 -6.76
CA PRO A 88 -8.40 -0.51 -6.16
C PRO A 88 -7.55 -1.26 -7.20
N ALA A 89 -6.23 -1.22 -7.02
CA ALA A 89 -5.28 -2.06 -7.76
C ALA A 89 -5.20 -3.48 -7.17
N PHE A 90 -5.50 -3.64 -5.89
CA PHE A 90 -5.62 -4.93 -5.21
C PHE A 90 -6.59 -4.81 -4.03
N ASP A 91 -7.55 -5.71 -3.93
CA ASP A 91 -8.49 -5.80 -2.81
C ASP A 91 -8.63 -7.27 -2.41
N THR A 92 -8.31 -7.58 -1.16
CA THR A 92 -8.45 -8.94 -0.62
C THR A 92 -9.00 -8.92 0.79
N THR A 93 -9.85 -9.91 1.08
CA THR A 93 -10.29 -10.25 2.43
C THR A 93 -9.62 -11.53 2.90
N PHE A 94 -9.40 -11.63 4.21
CA PHE A 94 -8.74 -12.78 4.83
C PHE A 94 -9.04 -12.80 6.33
N SER A 95 -8.51 -13.80 7.05
CA SER A 95 -8.59 -13.86 8.51
C SER A 95 -7.31 -14.45 9.08
N ALA A 96 -6.43 -13.60 9.59
CA ALA A 96 -5.16 -14.00 10.19
C ALA A 96 -4.64 -12.88 11.12
N LEU A 97 -3.79 -13.24 12.09
CA LEU A 97 -3.09 -12.24 12.93
C LEU A 97 -1.95 -11.54 12.19
N THR A 98 -1.35 -12.21 11.21
CA THR A 98 -0.29 -11.67 10.36
C THR A 98 -0.63 -11.95 8.91
N PHE A 99 -0.33 -11.00 8.04
CA PHE A 99 -0.54 -11.11 6.61
C PHE A 99 0.67 -10.58 5.85
N THR A 100 1.09 -11.31 4.83
CA THR A 100 2.15 -10.90 3.92
C THR A 100 1.77 -11.22 2.50
N VAL A 101 2.05 -10.29 1.58
CA VAL A 101 1.79 -10.46 0.15
C VAL A 101 2.82 -9.72 -0.66
N ASP A 102 3.22 -10.32 -1.77
CA ASP A 102 4.09 -9.71 -2.79
C ASP A 102 3.27 -9.54 -4.08
N LYS A 103 3.29 -8.34 -4.64
CA LYS A 103 2.50 -7.96 -5.82
C LYS A 103 3.37 -7.21 -6.83
N ILE A 104 3.34 -7.70 -8.06
CA ILE A 104 3.88 -6.98 -9.21
C ILE A 104 2.77 -6.11 -9.78
N PHE A 105 3.09 -4.84 -10.01
CA PHE A 105 2.26 -3.86 -10.70
C PHE A 105 3.04 -3.26 -11.86
N SER A 106 2.39 -2.42 -12.65
CA SER A 106 3.02 -1.66 -13.74
C SER A 106 2.75 -0.19 -13.58
N ALA A 107 3.78 0.63 -13.81
CA ALA A 107 3.68 2.08 -13.87
C ALA A 107 2.72 2.49 -14.99
N SER A 108 2.27 3.74 -14.96
CA SER A 108 1.24 4.23 -15.86
C SER A 108 1.72 4.12 -17.31
N ASN A 109 0.78 3.97 -18.23
CA ASN A 109 1.10 4.02 -19.66
C ASN A 109 1.28 5.45 -20.18
N GLN A 110 1.20 6.44 -19.29
CA GLN A 110 1.36 7.87 -19.57
C GLN A 110 2.24 8.50 -18.49
N PRO A 111 3.06 9.50 -18.83
CA PRO A 111 3.80 10.28 -17.84
C PRO A 111 2.85 10.98 -16.86
N GLY A 112 3.24 11.03 -15.60
CA GLY A 112 2.45 11.65 -14.54
C GLY A 112 2.70 11.03 -13.16
N THR A 113 1.94 11.49 -12.18
CA THR A 113 2.08 11.08 -10.78
C THR A 113 1.05 10.04 -10.39
N GLU A 114 1.49 9.00 -9.68
CA GLU A 114 0.65 7.99 -9.08
C GLU A 114 0.81 8.00 -7.55
N ASP A 115 -0.28 8.28 -6.84
CA ASP A 115 -0.32 8.10 -5.40
C ASP A 115 -0.83 6.68 -5.08
N TRP A 116 -0.02 5.89 -4.39
CA TRP A 116 -0.35 4.53 -3.95
C TRP A 116 -0.68 4.54 -2.46
N THR A 117 -1.86 4.02 -2.09
CA THR A 117 -2.30 3.95 -0.69
C THR A 117 -2.61 2.50 -0.30
N PHE A 118 -2.00 2.04 0.78
CA PHE A 118 -2.13 0.69 1.30
C PHE A 118 -2.90 0.77 2.61
N THR A 119 -4.07 0.14 2.70
CA THR A 119 -4.92 0.18 3.88
C THR A 119 -5.18 -1.23 4.37
N ILE A 120 -4.79 -1.50 5.61
CA ILE A 120 -5.13 -2.72 6.33
C ILE A 120 -6.24 -2.43 7.34
N SER A 121 -7.21 -3.32 7.48
CA SER A 121 -8.20 -3.26 8.56
C SER A 121 -8.36 -4.60 9.27
N ASP A 122 -8.72 -4.54 10.55
CA ASP A 122 -9.09 -5.71 11.36
C ASP A 122 -10.60 -5.99 11.33
N VAL A 123 -11.04 -7.00 12.08
CA VAL A 123 -12.46 -7.36 12.21
C VAL A 123 -13.30 -6.34 12.97
N ASN A 124 -12.67 -5.50 13.78
CA ASN A 124 -13.29 -4.42 14.54
C ASN A 124 -13.29 -3.09 13.76
N GLU A 125 -12.86 -3.12 12.50
CA GLU A 125 -12.79 -1.97 11.59
C GLU A 125 -11.73 -0.93 11.98
N ASN A 126 -10.84 -1.23 12.91
CA ASN A 126 -9.64 -0.42 13.12
C ASN A 126 -8.73 -0.58 11.89
N SER A 127 -8.10 0.52 11.47
CA SER A 127 -7.30 0.52 10.25
C SER A 127 -6.03 1.36 10.37
N SER A 128 -5.04 0.97 9.58
CA SER A 128 -3.81 1.72 9.37
C SER A 128 -3.53 1.82 7.88
N SER A 129 -2.87 2.90 7.48
CA SER A 129 -2.50 3.12 6.09
C SER A 129 -1.08 3.62 5.92
N LEU A 130 -0.49 3.29 4.77
CA LEU A 130 0.76 3.87 4.25
C LEU A 130 0.52 4.42 2.86
N ASN A 131 1.35 5.37 2.46
CA ASN A 131 1.37 5.86 1.09
C ASN A 131 2.81 6.06 0.60
N PHE A 132 2.95 6.02 -0.72
CA PHE A 132 4.12 6.54 -1.42
C PHE A 132 3.71 6.92 -2.84
N ARG A 133 4.62 7.61 -3.53
CA ARG A 133 4.42 8.13 -4.87
C ARG A 133 5.30 7.45 -5.91
N ILE A 134 4.71 7.14 -7.06
CA ILE A 134 5.47 6.79 -8.26
C ILE A 134 5.32 7.95 -9.24
N THR A 135 6.43 8.54 -9.66
CA THR A 135 6.48 9.44 -10.80
C THR A 135 6.76 8.60 -12.04
N THR A 136 5.84 8.60 -13.00
CA THR A 136 6.02 7.93 -14.28
C THR A 136 6.56 8.94 -15.29
N GLU A 137 7.66 8.58 -15.95
CA GLU A 137 8.31 9.40 -16.99
C GLU A 137 8.42 8.64 -18.31
N ASP A 138 8.52 9.37 -19.41
CA ASP A 138 8.86 8.77 -20.70
C ASP A 138 10.24 8.10 -20.62
N PRO A 139 10.49 7.03 -21.40
CA PRO A 139 11.82 6.48 -21.50
C PRO A 139 12.76 7.59 -22.01
N PRO A 140 14.01 7.65 -21.51
CA PRO A 140 14.96 8.62 -22.03
C PRO A 140 15.12 8.44 -23.54
N ASP A 141 15.17 9.54 -24.28
CA ASP A 141 15.49 9.51 -25.70
C ASP A 141 16.82 8.76 -25.90
N GLU A 142 16.81 7.77 -26.78
CA GLU A 142 18.05 7.10 -27.19
C GLU A 142 18.92 8.12 -27.94
N LEU A 143 19.94 8.66 -27.27
CA LEU A 143 20.95 9.49 -27.92
C LEU A 143 21.81 8.61 -28.82
N TYR A 144 21.47 8.56 -30.11
CA TYR A 144 22.37 8.02 -31.13
C TYR A 144 23.51 9.01 -31.38
N THR A 145 24.61 8.86 -30.65
CA THR A 145 25.89 9.43 -31.07
C THR A 145 26.42 8.61 -32.23
N TYR A 146 26.28 9.10 -33.45
CA TYR A 146 27.08 8.60 -34.56
C TYR A 146 28.49 9.17 -34.37
N GLU A 147 29.45 8.30 -34.04
CA GLU A 147 30.86 8.66 -34.20
C GLU A 147 31.04 8.99 -35.70
N ASN A 148 31.64 10.14 -36.02
CA ASN A 148 31.91 10.49 -37.41
C ASN A 148 32.74 9.36 -38.03
N ILE A 149 32.11 8.52 -38.85
CA ILE A 149 32.83 7.54 -39.64
C ILE A 149 33.51 8.35 -40.75
N GLU A 150 34.80 8.59 -40.58
CA GLU A 150 35.64 9.18 -41.61
C GLU A 150 35.78 8.18 -42.76
N PHE A 151 34.92 8.31 -43.77
CA PHE A 151 35.06 7.58 -45.03
C PHE A 151 36.13 8.28 -45.88
N GLY A 152 37.36 7.78 -45.81
CA GLY A 152 38.40 8.09 -46.78
C GLY A 152 38.23 7.25 -48.06
N PRO A 153 38.46 7.81 -49.26
CA PRO A 153 38.61 7.01 -50.47
C PRO A 153 39.76 6.00 -50.31
N TYR A 154 39.51 4.73 -50.68
CA TYR A 154 40.55 3.71 -50.69
C TYR A 154 41.63 4.09 -51.72
N GLY A 155 42.79 4.55 -51.22
CA GLY A 155 43.98 4.80 -52.03
C GLY A 155 44.30 6.26 -52.36
N ASP A 156 43.69 7.25 -51.71
CA ASP A 156 43.98 8.67 -51.97
C ASP A 156 44.87 9.29 -50.87
N THR A 157 45.88 10.08 -51.26
CA THR A 157 46.90 10.63 -50.33
C THR A 157 46.52 11.98 -49.71
N LEU A 158 45.27 12.44 -49.89
CA LEU A 158 44.81 13.74 -49.38
C LEU A 158 43.41 13.61 -48.74
N PRO A 159 43.19 14.18 -47.55
CA PRO A 159 41.90 14.14 -46.87
C PRO A 159 40.89 15.07 -47.56
N ASN A 160 39.71 14.55 -47.87
CA ASN A 160 38.56 15.33 -48.34
C ASN A 160 37.50 15.37 -47.23
N PHE A 161 37.13 16.58 -46.80
CA PHE A 161 36.05 16.80 -45.85
C PHE A 161 34.75 17.09 -46.63
N PHE A 162 33.64 16.46 -46.23
CA PHE A 162 32.30 16.87 -46.62
C PHE A 162 31.75 17.87 -45.60
N SER A 163 31.20 18.98 -46.09
CA SER A 163 30.48 20.01 -45.32
C SER A 163 28.98 19.70 -45.24
#